data_AF-K1UKY1-F1
#
_entry.id   AF-K1UKY1-F1
#
_cell.length_a   1.000
_cell.length_b   1.000
_cell.length_c   1.000
_cell.angle_alpha   90.00
_cell.angle_beta   90.00
_cell.angle_gamma   90.00
#
_symmetry.space_group_name_H-M   'P 1'
#
loop_
_entity.id
_entity.type
_entity.pdbx_description
1 polymer ?
#
loop_
_entity_poly.entity_id
_entity_poly.type
_entity_poly.pdbx_seq_one_letter_code
_entity_poly.pdbx_strand_id
1 'polypeptide(L)'
;AMAAGMFFNAGLTSRAADGTESGSNFTNLIVFAKFSGEEEFVDTVYGGSSVRKITDNSFNTAEYSVSDYFKTVSAGKLCINYVYLFHQGGSITLKNSRGYYAAYSENNQEGYKTAQECQSRMYELKLDWSNAINQAIDSGAEITNYDGSVTYNKADLDKDHDGKIDA
;
A
#
# COMPACT_ATOMS: atom_id res chain seq x y z
N ALA A 1 6.53 4.70 -22.70
CA ALA A 1 6.84 3.51 -21.90
C ALA A 1 5.64 3.27 -20.99
N MET A 2 5.06 2.05 -20.97
CA MET A 2 3.99 1.71 -20.04
C MET A 2 4.62 1.55 -18.66
N ALA A 3 4.37 2.49 -17.75
CA ALA A 3 4.72 2.34 -16.35
C ALA A 3 3.89 1.18 -15.78
N ALA A 4 4.49 -0.01 -15.70
CA ALA A 4 3.90 -1.13 -15.00
C ALA A 4 4.07 -0.88 -13.50
N GLY A 5 3.22 -0.05 -12.89
CA GLY A 5 3.17 0.08 -11.43
C GLY A 5 2.91 -1.29 -10.82
N MET A 6 3.82 -1.79 -9.98
CA MET A 6 3.54 -2.96 -9.17
C MET A 6 2.69 -2.50 -7.99
N PHE A 7 1.40 -2.86 -8.01
CA PHE A 7 0.50 -2.62 -6.89
C PHE A 7 0.66 -3.77 -5.89
N PHE A 8 1.30 -3.52 -4.75
CA PHE A 8 1.30 -4.45 -3.62
C PHE A 8 0.19 -4.00 -2.66
N ASN A 9 -0.93 -4.74 -2.64
CA ASN A 9 -1.93 -4.60 -1.59
C ASN A 9 -1.37 -5.27 -0.34
N ALA A 10 -0.85 -4.48 0.60
CA ALA A 10 -0.61 -4.97 1.93
C ALA A 10 -1.88 -4.83 2.74
N GLY A 11 -2.62 -5.94 2.85
CA GLY A 11 -3.73 -6.03 3.77
C GLY A 11 -3.21 -5.98 5.21
N LEU A 12 -2.94 -4.79 5.73
CA LEU A 12 -2.68 -4.60 7.15
C LEU A 12 -4.02 -4.57 7.86
N THR A 13 -4.27 -5.59 8.67
CA THR A 13 -5.60 -5.92 9.16
C THR A 13 -5.76 -5.44 10.59
N SER A 14 -6.84 -4.75 10.95
CA SER A 14 -7.28 -4.61 12.35
C SER A 14 -8.79 -4.85 12.44
N ARG A 15 -9.28 -5.44 13.53
CA ARG A 15 -10.72 -5.52 13.82
C ARG A 15 -10.97 -4.54 14.96
N ALA A 16 -11.85 -3.55 14.77
CA ALA A 16 -12.27 -2.69 15.86
C ALA A 16 -12.92 -3.56 16.95
N ALA A 17 -12.41 -3.45 18.18
CA ALA A 17 -13.08 -4.02 19.35
C ALA A 17 -14.34 -3.20 19.62
N ASP A 18 -15.45 -3.91 19.68
CA ASP A 18 -16.77 -3.47 20.16
C ASP A 18 -17.45 -2.37 19.35
N GLY A 19 -18.35 -2.83 18.47
CA GLY A 19 -19.15 -1.97 17.62
C GLY A 19 -20.12 -1.10 18.41
N THR A 20 -19.89 0.21 18.39
CA THR A 20 -20.92 1.25 18.38
C THR A 20 -20.30 2.54 17.89
N GLU A 21 -20.28 2.74 16.56
CA GLU A 21 -20.75 3.92 15.82
C GLU A 21 -20.86 3.46 14.35
N SER A 22 -21.77 4.05 13.57
CA SER A 22 -21.96 3.62 12.18
C SER A 22 -20.65 3.68 11.37
N GLY A 23 -20.25 2.59 10.71
CA GLY A 23 -19.39 2.72 9.53
C GLY A 23 -18.49 1.53 9.22
N SER A 24 -17.37 1.41 9.93
CA SER A 24 -16.28 0.47 9.65
C SER A 24 -15.84 -0.25 10.91
N ASN A 25 -15.43 -1.51 10.79
CA ASN A 25 -14.86 -2.31 11.87
C ASN A 25 -13.54 -2.97 11.47
N PHE A 26 -12.96 -2.56 10.34
CA PHE A 26 -11.69 -3.07 9.86
C PHE A 26 -10.92 -1.98 9.12
N THR A 27 -9.69 -1.67 9.54
CA THR A 27 -8.86 -0.71 8.82
C THR A 27 -7.89 -1.44 7.90
N ASN A 28 -7.71 -0.92 6.68
CA ASN A 28 -6.72 -1.42 5.73
C ASN A 28 -5.89 -0.26 5.17
N LEU A 29 -4.56 -0.39 5.20
CA LEU A 29 -3.63 0.62 4.71
C LEU A 29 -3.26 0.37 3.24
N ILE A 30 -3.58 1.33 2.37
CA ILE A 30 -3.14 1.36 0.97
C ILE A 30 -1.86 2.17 0.87
N VAL A 31 -0.82 1.56 0.32
CA VAL A 31 0.48 2.20 0.08
C VAL A 31 0.83 2.10 -1.38
N PHE A 32 1.13 3.24 -2.00
CA PHE A 32 1.74 3.25 -3.33
C PHE A 32 3.25 3.17 -3.16
N ALA A 33 3.88 2.20 -3.82
CA ALA A 33 5.33 2.05 -3.81
C ALA A 33 5.88 2.07 -5.23
N LYS A 34 7.07 2.64 -5.39
CA LYS A 34 7.85 2.60 -6.63
C LYS A 34 9.27 2.13 -6.34
N PHE A 35 9.91 1.50 -7.32
CA PHE A 35 11.31 1.13 -7.16
C PHE A 35 12.23 2.35 -7.30
N SER A 36 13.45 2.24 -6.76
CA SER A 36 14.46 3.27 -6.96
C SER A 36 14.71 3.50 -8.45
N GLY A 37 14.78 4.77 -8.86
CA GLY A 37 14.93 5.18 -10.25
C GLY A 37 13.64 5.23 -11.07
N GLU A 38 12.49 4.83 -10.53
CA GLU A 38 11.20 4.96 -11.21
C GLU A 38 10.57 6.34 -10.99
N GLU A 39 9.85 6.80 -12.02
CA GLU A 39 9.07 8.03 -11.99
C GLU A 39 7.88 7.91 -11.02
N GLU A 40 7.48 9.05 -10.46
CA GLU A 40 6.25 9.13 -9.66
C GLU A 40 5.02 8.88 -10.56
N PHE A 41 4.01 8.22 -10.02
CA PHE A 41 2.84 7.79 -10.78
C PHE A 41 1.49 8.04 -10.09
N VAL A 42 1.45 8.37 -8.78
CA VAL A 42 0.17 8.46 -8.05
C VAL A 42 -0.78 9.52 -8.62
N ASP A 43 -0.22 10.56 -9.24
CA ASP A 43 -0.98 11.65 -9.85
C ASP A 43 -1.06 11.56 -11.38
N THR A 44 -0.54 10.49 -11.98
CA THR A 44 -0.70 10.24 -13.42
C THR A 44 -2.17 10.06 -13.76
N VAL A 45 -2.63 10.76 -14.80
CA VAL A 45 -4.05 10.83 -15.16
C VAL A 45 -4.40 9.86 -16.28
N TYR A 46 -5.41 9.02 -16.06
CA TYR A 46 -6.02 8.14 -17.05
C TYR A 46 -7.52 8.41 -17.12
N GLY A 47 -8.04 8.69 -18.32
CA GLY A 47 -9.47 8.98 -18.50
C GLY A 47 -9.99 10.14 -17.63
N GLY A 48 -9.14 11.13 -17.33
CA GLY A 48 -9.49 12.30 -16.52
C GLY A 48 -9.43 12.09 -14.99
N SER A 49 -9.01 10.91 -14.51
CA SER A 49 -8.80 10.65 -13.08
C SER A 49 -7.35 10.25 -12.80
N SER A 50 -6.78 10.71 -11.69
CA SER A 50 -5.44 10.30 -11.25
C SER A 50 -5.44 8.85 -10.76
N VAL A 51 -4.27 8.20 -10.76
CA VAL A 51 -4.09 6.85 -10.21
C VAL A 51 -4.62 6.76 -8.78
N ARG A 52 -4.28 7.72 -7.90
CA ARG A 52 -4.80 7.73 -6.52
C ARG A 52 -6.33 7.71 -6.45
N LYS A 53 -7.01 8.47 -7.31
CA LYS A 53 -8.48 8.54 -7.35
C LYS A 53 -9.08 7.28 -7.96
N ILE A 54 -8.47 6.72 -9.00
CA ILE A 54 -8.91 5.45 -9.61
C ILE A 54 -8.81 4.31 -8.59
N THR A 55 -7.72 4.27 -7.81
CA THR A 55 -7.55 3.32 -6.71
C THR A 55 -8.62 3.52 -5.65
N ASP A 56 -8.84 4.76 -5.19
CA ASP A 56 -9.88 5.02 -4.18
C ASP A 56 -11.29 4.65 -4.67
N ASN A 57 -11.62 4.96 -5.92
CA ASN A 57 -12.87 4.50 -6.53
C ASN A 57 -12.99 2.97 -6.45
N SER A 58 -11.93 2.24 -6.79
CA SER A 58 -11.95 0.78 -6.80
C SER A 58 -12.17 0.17 -5.40
N PHE A 59 -11.58 0.77 -4.37
CA PHE A 59 -11.66 0.24 -3.00
C PHE A 59 -12.85 0.79 -2.20
N ASN A 60 -13.23 2.05 -2.39
CA ASN A 60 -14.18 2.76 -1.55
C ASN A 60 -15.44 3.20 -2.32
N THR A 61 -15.31 4.05 -3.34
CA THR A 61 -16.42 4.92 -3.77
C THR A 61 -17.17 4.46 -5.03
N ALA A 62 -16.65 3.52 -5.80
CA ALA A 62 -17.34 3.01 -6.99
C ALA A 62 -18.54 2.13 -6.63
N GLU A 63 -19.51 2.08 -7.55
CA GLU A 63 -20.54 1.04 -7.56
C GLU A 63 -19.84 -0.32 -7.74
N TYR A 64 -20.02 -1.24 -6.79
CA TYR A 64 -19.28 -2.50 -6.68
C TYR A 64 -17.79 -2.36 -6.31
N SER A 65 -17.45 -1.42 -5.42
CA SER A 65 -16.12 -1.34 -4.83
C SER A 65 -15.77 -2.57 -3.99
N VAL A 66 -14.47 -2.74 -3.68
CA VAL A 66 -14.02 -3.84 -2.80
C VAL A 66 -14.67 -3.74 -1.42
N SER A 67 -14.86 -2.54 -0.88
CA SER A 67 -15.63 -2.31 0.34
C SER A 67 -17.06 -2.84 0.24
N ASP A 68 -17.76 -2.52 -0.85
CA ASP A 68 -19.14 -2.95 -1.06
C ASP A 68 -19.24 -4.48 -1.19
N TYR A 69 -18.31 -5.10 -1.92
CA TYR A 69 -18.24 -6.55 -2.02
C TYR A 69 -18.12 -7.21 -0.65
N PHE A 70 -17.11 -6.82 0.15
CA PHE A 70 -16.88 -7.42 1.46
C PHE A 70 -18.01 -7.15 2.44
N LYS A 71 -18.60 -5.95 2.41
CA LYS A 71 -19.78 -5.62 3.21
C LYS A 71 -20.97 -6.50 2.83
N THR A 72 -21.24 -6.68 1.54
CA THR A 72 -22.35 -7.49 1.06
C THR A 72 -22.17 -8.97 1.38
N VAL A 73 -21.04 -9.59 1.02
CA VAL A 73 -20.84 -11.04 1.23
C VAL A 73 -20.70 -11.41 2.70
N SER A 74 -20.30 -10.46 3.56
CA SER A 74 -20.25 -10.66 5.00
C SER A 74 -21.59 -10.40 5.71
N ALA A 75 -22.65 -10.05 4.97
CA ALA A 75 -23.92 -9.58 5.52
C ALA A 75 -23.75 -8.40 6.50
N GLY A 76 -22.90 -7.44 6.14
CA GLY A 76 -22.60 -6.24 6.91
C GLY A 76 -21.66 -6.44 8.10
N LYS A 77 -21.09 -7.64 8.27
CA LYS A 77 -20.20 -7.94 9.40
C LYS A 77 -18.77 -7.47 9.21
N LEU A 78 -18.33 -7.29 7.96
CA LEU A 78 -17.03 -6.75 7.61
C LEU A 78 -17.24 -5.44 6.86
N CYS A 79 -16.89 -4.34 7.51
CA CYS A 79 -16.94 -3.01 6.92
C CYS A 79 -15.53 -2.45 6.97
N ILE A 80 -14.92 -2.25 5.81
CA ILE A 80 -13.52 -1.86 5.69
C ILE A 80 -13.41 -0.33 5.59
N ASN A 81 -12.48 0.25 6.33
CA ASN A 81 -12.00 1.61 6.19
C ASN A 81 -10.63 1.56 5.51
N TYR A 82 -10.56 2.00 4.25
CA TYR A 82 -9.30 2.10 3.54
C TYR A 82 -8.66 3.45 3.79
N VAL A 83 -7.46 3.43 4.36
CA VAL A 83 -6.62 4.59 4.64
C VAL A 83 -5.37 4.53 3.78
N TYR A 84 -4.65 5.63 3.65
CA TYR A 84 -3.57 5.80 2.69
C TYR A 84 -2.33 6.36 3.38
N LEU A 85 -1.16 5.89 2.95
CA LEU A 85 0.12 6.48 3.30
C LEU A 85 0.80 6.99 2.03
N PHE A 86 1.06 8.30 2.01
CA PHE A 86 1.86 8.96 0.99
C PHE A 86 3.12 9.51 1.64
N HIS A 87 4.25 9.42 0.95
CA HIS A 87 5.49 10.03 1.40
C HIS A 87 5.77 11.27 0.55
N GLN A 88 5.83 12.44 1.17
CA GLN A 88 6.01 13.73 0.48
C GLN A 88 4.96 13.97 -0.62
N GLY A 89 3.72 13.51 -0.40
CA GLY A 89 2.62 13.60 -1.36
C GLY A 89 2.63 12.54 -2.47
N GLY A 90 3.68 11.74 -2.56
CA GLY A 90 3.86 10.70 -3.58
C GLY A 90 3.86 9.28 -3.04
N SER A 91 4.33 8.36 -3.88
CA SER A 91 4.61 6.97 -3.53
C SER A 91 5.84 6.84 -2.63
N ILE A 92 5.90 5.75 -1.87
CA ILE A 92 7.08 5.34 -1.11
C ILE A 92 8.11 4.75 -2.09
N THR A 93 9.35 5.25 -2.04
CA THR A 93 10.43 4.73 -2.89
C THR A 93 11.15 3.59 -2.18
N LEU A 94 11.15 2.41 -2.80
CA LEU A 94 11.90 1.25 -2.33
C LEU A 94 13.40 1.42 -2.59
N LYS A 95 14.21 0.82 -1.71
CA LYS A 95 15.67 0.96 -1.71
C LYS A 95 16.33 0.57 -3.03
N ASN A 96 15.94 -0.58 -3.60
CA ASN A 96 16.55 -1.10 -4.82
C ASN A 96 15.67 -0.84 -6.05
N SER A 97 16.30 -0.93 -7.22
CA SER A 97 15.63 -0.92 -8.52
C SER A 97 14.75 -2.16 -8.69
N ARG A 98 13.81 -2.11 -9.63
CA ARG A 98 12.98 -3.27 -9.99
C ARG A 98 13.84 -4.44 -10.49
N GLY A 99 14.87 -4.13 -11.28
CA GLY A 99 15.73 -5.14 -11.91
C GLY A 99 16.47 -5.99 -10.88
N TYR A 100 16.85 -5.41 -9.73
CA TYR A 100 17.43 -6.14 -8.61
C TYR A 100 16.52 -7.30 -8.15
N TYR A 101 15.21 -7.08 -8.04
CA TYR A 101 14.28 -8.14 -7.61
C TYR A 101 13.81 -9.04 -8.77
N ALA A 102 14.30 -8.83 -9.99
CA ALA A 102 13.92 -9.60 -11.16
C ALA A 102 15.03 -10.57 -11.60
N ALA A 103 14.68 -11.53 -12.46
CA ALA A 103 15.66 -12.46 -13.01
C ALA A 103 16.69 -11.74 -13.88
N TYR A 104 17.93 -12.22 -13.84
CA TYR A 104 19.00 -11.77 -14.72
C TYR A 104 18.63 -12.01 -16.19
N SER A 105 18.93 -11.03 -17.03
CA SER A 105 18.91 -11.17 -18.49
C SER A 105 19.91 -10.21 -19.12
N GLU A 106 20.13 -10.30 -20.43
CA GLU A 106 20.97 -9.33 -21.16
C GLU A 106 20.50 -7.88 -20.95
N ASN A 107 19.18 -7.69 -20.81
CA ASN A 107 18.54 -6.40 -20.57
C ASN A 107 18.37 -6.07 -19.07
N ASN A 108 18.71 -6.99 -18.17
CA ASN A 108 18.64 -6.80 -16.72
C ASN A 108 19.85 -7.45 -16.05
N GLN A 109 21.00 -6.78 -16.11
CA GLN A 109 22.26 -7.34 -15.63
C GLN A 109 22.39 -7.39 -14.11
N GLU A 110 21.57 -6.62 -13.39
CA GLU A 110 21.53 -6.59 -11.92
C GLU A 110 20.65 -7.70 -11.33
N GLY A 111 19.85 -8.40 -12.13
CA GLY A 111 18.92 -9.42 -11.68
C GLY A 111 19.55 -10.65 -11.03
N TYR A 112 18.73 -11.44 -10.34
CA TYR A 112 19.19 -12.69 -9.71
C TYR A 112 19.48 -13.76 -10.76
N LYS A 113 20.52 -14.55 -10.54
CA LYS A 113 20.98 -15.59 -11.47
C LYS A 113 20.57 -16.99 -11.03
N THR A 114 20.26 -17.17 -9.75
CA THR A 114 19.92 -18.47 -9.18
C THR A 114 18.57 -18.45 -8.46
N ALA A 115 17.98 -19.64 -8.27
CA ALA A 115 16.75 -19.80 -7.48
C ALA A 115 16.97 -19.41 -6.00
N GLN A 116 18.15 -19.65 -5.45
CA GLN A 116 18.50 -19.26 -4.08
C GLN A 116 18.55 -17.73 -3.94
N GLU A 117 19.17 -17.03 -4.90
CA GLU A 117 19.17 -15.56 -4.92
C GLU A 117 17.74 -15.02 -5.12
N CYS A 118 16.91 -15.65 -5.95
CA CYS A 118 15.51 -15.28 -6.09
C CYS A 118 14.79 -15.32 -4.74
N GLN A 119 14.91 -16.42 -4.00
CA GLN A 119 14.30 -16.57 -2.68
C GLN A 119 14.80 -15.50 -1.69
N SER A 120 16.11 -15.25 -1.65
CA SER A 120 16.69 -14.19 -0.81
C SER A 120 16.12 -12.82 -1.17
N ARG A 121 16.13 -12.46 -2.46
CA ARG A 121 15.67 -11.14 -2.92
C ARG A 121 14.16 -10.96 -2.74
N MET A 122 13.36 -12.01 -2.84
CA MET A 122 11.92 -11.92 -2.54
C MET A 122 11.65 -11.73 -1.04
N TYR A 123 12.50 -12.30 -0.18
CA TYR A 123 12.43 -12.03 1.25
C TYR A 123 12.89 -10.60 1.57
N GLU A 124 14.01 -10.16 0.99
CA GLU A 124 14.52 -8.80 1.11
C GLU A 124 13.50 -7.76 0.63
N LEU A 125 12.78 -8.02 -0.46
CA LEU A 125 11.72 -7.11 -0.94
C LEU A 125 10.65 -6.86 0.13
N LYS A 126 10.26 -7.89 0.87
CA LYS A 126 9.29 -7.74 1.98
C LYS A 126 9.85 -6.87 3.10
N LEU A 127 11.12 -7.07 3.44
CA LEU A 127 11.80 -6.27 4.47
C LEU A 127 12.01 -4.83 4.03
N ASP A 128 12.49 -4.61 2.81
CA ASP A 128 12.71 -3.27 2.25
C ASP A 128 11.40 -2.49 2.18
N TRP A 129 10.29 -3.15 1.85
CA TRP A 129 8.96 -2.57 1.85
C TRP A 129 8.49 -2.18 3.26
N SER A 130 8.56 -3.08 4.25
CA SER A 130 8.21 -2.78 5.65
C SER A 130 9.08 -1.66 6.24
N ASN A 131 10.39 -1.69 5.95
CA ASN A 131 11.32 -0.66 6.38
C ASN A 131 10.98 0.69 5.76
N ALA A 132 10.67 0.75 4.46
CA ALA A 132 10.35 2.00 3.79
C ALA A 132 9.05 2.64 4.31
N ILE A 133 8.04 1.83 4.66
CA ILE A 133 6.81 2.31 5.31
C ILE A 133 7.11 2.92 6.68
N ASN A 134 7.80 2.16 7.54
CA ASN A 134 8.13 2.64 8.88
C ASN A 134 9.01 3.91 8.82
N GLN A 135 9.97 3.95 7.90
CA GLN A 135 10.81 5.13 7.71
C GLN A 135 10.04 6.34 7.20
N ALA A 136 9.04 6.15 6.32
CA ALA A 136 8.16 7.24 5.89
C ALA A 136 7.39 7.81 7.07
N ILE A 137 6.85 6.95 7.95
CA ILE A 137 6.12 7.35 9.15
C ILE A 137 7.04 8.06 10.15
N ASP A 138 8.22 7.51 10.41
CA ASP A 138 9.21 8.10 11.32
C ASP A 138 9.70 9.46 10.82
N SER A 139 9.68 9.69 9.51
CA SER A 139 9.97 10.99 8.90
C SER A 139 8.78 11.97 8.91
N GLY A 140 7.64 11.58 9.49
CA GLY A 140 6.46 12.42 9.68
C GLY A 140 5.38 12.25 8.62
N ALA A 141 5.39 11.19 7.80
CA ALA A 141 4.28 10.91 6.90
C ALA A 141 3.02 10.53 7.68
N GLU A 142 1.90 11.20 7.39
CA GLU A 142 0.62 10.96 8.02
C GLU A 142 -0.19 9.91 7.26
N ILE A 143 -0.94 9.08 8.01
CA ILE A 143 -1.95 8.20 7.46
C ILE A 143 -3.21 9.03 7.23
N THR A 144 -3.72 9.04 6.00
CA THR A 144 -4.83 9.91 5.60
C THR A 144 -5.88 9.17 4.78
N ASN A 145 -6.96 9.83 4.40
CA ASN A 145 -7.79 9.38 3.27
C ASN A 145 -7.08 9.76 1.95
N TYR A 146 -7.62 9.31 0.80
CA TYR A 146 -6.89 9.42 -0.48
C TYR A 146 -6.55 10.86 -0.92
N ASP A 147 -7.29 11.87 -0.43
CA ASP A 147 -7.10 13.29 -0.74
C ASP A 147 -6.44 14.10 0.39
N GLY A 148 -6.13 13.48 1.53
CA GLY A 148 -5.45 14.14 2.65
C GLY A 148 -6.35 15.02 3.52
N SER A 149 -7.67 15.05 3.30
CA SER A 149 -8.59 15.88 4.09
C SER A 149 -8.88 15.33 5.50
N VAL A 150 -8.59 14.05 5.75
CA VAL A 150 -8.76 13.38 7.04
C VAL A 150 -7.49 12.63 7.40
N THR A 151 -6.99 12.84 8.61
CA THR A 151 -5.84 12.12 9.19
C THR A 151 -6.33 11.04 10.17
N TYR A 152 -5.65 9.89 10.20
CA TYR A 152 -5.95 8.73 11.04
C TYR A 152 -4.80 8.44 12.00
N ASN A 153 -5.10 7.81 13.14
CA ASN A 153 -4.09 7.51 14.16
C ASN A 153 -3.30 6.24 13.78
N LYS A 154 -1.97 6.30 13.89
CA LYS A 154 -1.07 5.14 13.69
C LYS A 154 -1.43 3.97 14.62
N ALA A 155 -1.90 4.27 15.84
CA ALA A 155 -2.30 3.25 16.81
C ALA A 155 -3.40 2.30 16.30
N ASP A 156 -4.19 2.70 15.30
CA ASP A 156 -5.22 1.84 14.70
C ASP A 156 -4.63 0.71 13.83
N LEU A 157 -3.33 0.80 13.51
CA LEU A 157 -2.55 -0.13 12.67
C LEU A 157 -1.41 -0.85 13.41
N ASP A 158 -1.10 -0.44 14.65
CA ASP A 158 -0.07 -1.02 15.53
C ASP A 158 -0.75 -1.90 16.59
N LYS A 159 -0.98 -3.19 16.28
CA LYS A 159 -1.72 -4.11 17.16
C LYS A 159 -0.92 -4.56 18.36
N ASP A 160 0.38 -4.82 18.20
CA ASP A 160 1.21 -5.30 19.29
C ASP A 160 1.80 -4.18 20.16
N HIS A 161 1.54 -2.92 19.77
CA HIS A 161 1.95 -1.70 20.45
C HIS A 161 3.48 -1.58 20.55
N ASP A 162 4.22 -2.12 19.58
CA ASP A 162 5.68 -2.01 19.50
C ASP A 162 6.15 -0.66 18.91
N GLY A 163 5.21 0.20 18.51
CA GLY A 163 5.47 1.51 17.93
C GLY A 163 5.72 1.47 16.42
N LYS A 164 5.56 0.32 15.77
CA LYS A 164 5.67 0.13 14.31
C LYS A 164 4.33 -0.31 13.74
N ILE A 165 4.19 -0.12 12.45
CA ILE A 165 3.08 -0.77 11.76
C ILE A 165 3.46 -2.25 11.61
N ASP A 166 2.58 -3.13 12.10
CA ASP A 166 2.71 -4.57 11.94
C ASP A 166 2.86 -4.95 10.45
N ALA A 167 3.45 -6.11 10.14
CA ALA A 167 3.61 -6.60 8.76
C ALA A 167 2.70 -7.79 8.44
#